data_AF-A0A7D5M2V9-F1
#
_entry.id   AF-A0A7D5M2V9-F1
#
_cell.length_a   1.000
_cell.length_b   1.000
_cell.length_c   1.000
_cell.angle_alpha   90.00
_cell.angle_beta   90.00
_cell.angle_gamma   90.00
#
_symmetry.space_group_name_H-M   'P 1'
#
loop_
_entity.id
_entity.type
_entity.pdbx_description
1 polymer ?
#
loop_
_entity_poly.entity_id
_entity_poly.type
_entity_poly.pdbx_seq_one_letter_code
_entity_poly.pdbx_strand_id
1 'polypeptide(L)'
;MILHFIFVVPEEDREKRQFEFEYVKKMSKFYQVWLKEKFGQEYEIQCDEMITKPRSILQRLDTHTLVRDHEQRGKDVFHFYLTHFKPWWTDCTCEGYHAENFGMVFWQTPKESNDTLYLAEKNCTTVSHELIHEMLRIKGHKKFIQDVHDVWTKHLFEQLEFEQYGEDFKKTDGKPMFLTMDTTQFNLQ
;
A
#
# COMPACT_ATOMS: atom_id res chain seq x y z
N MET A 1 -3.62 -13.02 11.44
CA MET A 1 -2.31 -12.32 11.36
C MET A 1 -2.55 -10.84 11.55
N ILE A 2 -1.54 -10.05 11.96
CA ILE A 2 -1.68 -8.59 12.05
C ILE A 2 -1.14 -7.98 10.76
N LEU A 3 -1.88 -7.04 10.17
CA LEU A 3 -1.39 -6.13 9.12
C LEU A 3 -1.39 -4.72 9.68
N HIS A 4 -0.19 -4.14 9.77
CA HIS A 4 0.06 -2.84 10.39
C HIS A 4 0.47 -1.83 9.31
N PHE A 5 -0.44 -0.91 8.98
CA PHE A 5 -0.14 0.23 8.13
C PHE A 5 0.57 1.33 8.91
N ILE A 6 1.72 1.76 8.44
CA ILE A 6 2.57 2.75 9.11
C ILE A 6 2.71 3.96 8.20
N PHE A 7 2.07 5.07 8.55
CA PHE A 7 2.18 6.32 7.80
C PHE A 7 3.45 7.06 8.21
N VAL A 8 4.46 7.05 7.34
CA VAL A 8 5.74 7.68 7.62
C VAL A 8 5.67 9.17 7.24
N VAL A 9 5.85 10.05 8.22
CA VAL A 9 5.63 11.49 8.05
C VAL A 9 6.75 12.31 8.67
N PRO A 10 7.28 13.35 8.00
CA PRO A 10 8.17 14.33 8.62
C PRO A 10 7.46 15.10 9.74
N GLU A 11 8.14 15.34 10.86
CA GLU A 11 7.59 16.08 12.01
C GLU A 11 7.04 17.44 11.60
N GLU A 12 7.73 18.14 10.69
CA GLU A 12 7.36 19.44 10.14
C GLU A 12 6.10 19.45 9.25
N ASP A 13 5.68 18.27 8.78
CA ASP A 13 4.54 18.11 7.88
C ASP A 13 3.37 17.36 8.52
N ARG A 14 3.55 16.85 9.74
CA ARG A 14 2.54 16.03 10.43
C ARG A 14 1.16 16.69 10.46
N GLU A 15 1.08 17.95 10.90
CA GLU A 15 -0.20 18.66 10.98
C GLU A 15 -0.85 18.87 9.60
N LYS A 16 -0.03 19.20 8.59
CA LYS A 16 -0.51 19.46 7.21
C LYS A 16 -1.03 18.19 6.54
N ARG A 17 -0.48 17.04 6.91
CA ARG A 17 -0.77 15.73 6.31
C ARG A 17 -1.81 14.92 7.09
N GLN A 18 -2.46 15.52 8.09
CA GLN A 18 -3.49 14.85 8.89
C GLN A 18 -4.64 14.33 8.02
N PHE A 19 -5.03 15.07 6.97
CA PHE A 19 -6.04 14.60 6.02
C PHE A 19 -5.65 13.27 5.36
N GLU A 20 -4.40 13.14 4.92
CA GLU A 20 -3.88 11.92 4.33
C GLU A 20 -3.89 10.78 5.35
N PHE A 21 -3.52 11.05 6.60
CA PHE A 21 -3.55 10.02 7.64
C PHE A 21 -4.98 9.54 7.97
N GLU A 22 -5.98 10.43 7.98
CA GLU A 22 -7.38 10.02 8.12
C GLU A 22 -7.85 9.18 6.93
N TYR A 23 -7.40 9.50 5.71
CA TYR A 23 -7.63 8.64 4.55
C TYR A 23 -6.98 7.27 4.72
N VAL A 24 -5.72 7.20 5.18
CA VAL A 24 -4.99 5.95 5.43
C VAL A 24 -5.73 5.07 6.45
N LYS A 25 -6.28 5.65 7.52
CA LYS A 25 -7.09 4.90 8.49
C LYS A 25 -8.29 4.24 7.81
N LYS A 26 -9.04 4.97 6.98
CA LYS A 26 -10.18 4.42 6.23
C LYS A 26 -9.72 3.34 5.24
N MET A 27 -8.65 3.62 4.48
CA MET A 27 -8.04 2.70 3.52
C MET A 27 -7.58 1.39 4.18
N SER A 28 -7.00 1.45 5.39
CA SER A 28 -6.55 0.27 6.13
C SER A 28 -7.72 -0.68 6.45
N LYS A 29 -8.89 -0.12 6.81
CA LYS A 29 -10.12 -0.89 7.06
C LYS A 29 -10.74 -1.42 5.78
N PHE A 30 -10.68 -0.63 4.70
CA PHE A 30 -11.04 -1.11 3.36
C PHE A 30 -10.22 -2.36 2.99
N TYR A 31 -8.89 -2.31 3.12
CA TYR A 31 -8.05 -3.46 2.81
C TYR A 31 -8.28 -4.66 3.72
N GLN A 32 -8.70 -4.46 4.97
CA GLN A 32 -9.14 -5.57 5.83
C GLN A 32 -10.25 -6.39 5.16
N VAL A 33 -11.28 -5.70 4.66
CA VAL A 33 -12.45 -6.31 4.03
C VAL A 33 -12.05 -6.89 2.68
N TRP A 34 -11.30 -6.13 1.88
CA TRP A 34 -10.86 -6.54 0.55
C TRP A 34 -9.96 -7.79 0.58
N LEU A 35 -8.99 -7.87 1.49
CA LEU A 35 -8.12 -9.04 1.62
C LEU A 35 -8.91 -10.30 2.01
N LYS A 36 -9.89 -10.15 2.92
CA LYS A 36 -10.77 -11.24 3.30
C LYS A 36 -11.64 -11.69 2.12
N GLU A 37 -12.23 -10.76 1.38
CA GLU A 37 -13.11 -11.08 0.24
C GLU A 37 -12.34 -11.71 -0.92
N LYS A 38 -11.20 -11.13 -1.30
CA LYS A 38 -10.45 -11.53 -2.51
C LYS A 38 -9.53 -12.71 -2.30
N PHE A 39 -8.97 -12.87 -1.09
CA PHE A 39 -7.95 -13.87 -0.82
C PHE A 39 -8.35 -14.87 0.27
N GLY A 40 -9.44 -14.62 1.01
CA GLY A 40 -9.84 -15.43 2.16
C GLY A 40 -8.95 -15.19 3.40
N GLN A 41 -8.11 -14.15 3.37
CA GLN A 41 -7.12 -13.90 4.42
C GLN A 41 -7.64 -12.89 5.45
N GLU A 42 -7.76 -13.32 6.71
CA GLU A 42 -8.21 -12.47 7.80
C GLU A 42 -7.04 -11.80 8.53
N TYR A 43 -7.04 -10.47 8.51
CA TYR A 43 -6.09 -9.65 9.25
C TYR A 43 -6.77 -8.85 10.36
N GLU A 44 -6.06 -8.73 11.49
CA GLU A 44 -6.28 -7.64 12.43
C GLU A 44 -5.52 -6.41 11.92
N ILE A 45 -6.21 -5.29 11.75
CA ILE A 45 -5.60 -4.05 11.23
C ILE A 45 -5.15 -3.15 12.35
N GLN A 46 -3.86 -2.79 12.30
CA GLN A 46 -3.28 -1.68 13.04
C GLN A 46 -2.90 -0.55 12.08
N CYS A 47 -2.96 0.69 12.56
CA CYS A 47 -2.65 1.87 11.76
C CYS A 47 -2.08 2.96 12.66
N ASP A 48 -0.80 3.32 12.47
CA ASP A 48 -0.11 4.36 13.24
C ASP A 48 0.69 5.33 12.35
N GLU A 49 1.28 6.34 12.99
CA GLU A 49 2.23 7.25 12.35
C GLU A 49 3.65 6.91 12.81
N MET A 50 4.59 6.86 11.87
CA MET A 50 6.02 6.94 12.18
C MET A 50 6.50 8.36 11.92
N ILE A 51 6.69 9.13 13.00
CA ILE A 51 7.19 10.50 12.93
C ILE A 51 8.70 10.48 12.69
N THR A 52 9.13 11.12 11.61
CA THR A 52 10.53 11.23 11.22
C THR A 52 11.03 12.63 11.51
N LYS A 53 12.09 12.73 12.31
CA LYS A 53 12.71 14.02 12.60
C LYS A 53 13.53 14.52 11.41
N PRO A 54 13.73 15.85 11.26
CA PRO A 54 14.67 16.40 10.31
C PRO A 54 16.06 15.77 10.52
N ARG A 55 16.63 15.21 9.45
CA ARG A 55 17.93 14.54 9.48
C ARG A 55 18.86 15.18 8.46
N SER A 56 20.15 15.22 8.78
CA SER A 56 21.17 15.61 7.78
C SER A 56 21.11 14.68 6.55
N ILE A 57 21.60 15.14 5.40
CA ILE A 57 21.60 14.35 4.14
C ILE A 57 22.23 12.95 4.35
N LEU A 58 23.21 12.82 5.26
CA LEU A 58 23.89 11.57 5.60
C LEU A 58 23.09 10.62 6.50
N GLN A 59 21.99 11.09 7.09
CA GLN A 59 21.12 10.34 8.00
C GLN A 59 19.72 10.11 7.40
N ARG A 60 19.57 10.34 6.09
CA ARG A 60 18.30 10.25 5.38
C ARG A 60 17.65 8.89 5.64
N LEU A 61 16.34 8.92 5.90
CA LEU A 61 15.56 7.70 6.07
C LEU A 61 15.59 6.90 4.77
N ASP A 62 15.84 5.60 4.89
CA ASP A 62 15.98 4.67 3.78
C ASP A 62 15.32 3.33 4.10
N THR A 63 15.30 2.43 3.10
CA THR A 63 14.74 1.09 3.23
C THR A 63 15.40 0.30 4.36
N HIS A 64 16.71 0.43 4.57
CA HIS A 64 17.42 -0.28 5.64
C HIS A 64 16.90 0.11 7.04
N THR A 65 16.60 1.39 7.24
CA THR A 65 16.01 1.86 8.50
C THR A 65 14.62 1.24 8.73
N LEU A 66 13.80 1.13 7.69
CA LEU A 66 12.47 0.51 7.78
C LEU A 66 12.56 -1.01 8.02
N VAL A 67 13.50 -1.69 7.37
CA VAL A 67 13.76 -3.13 7.64
C VAL A 67 14.09 -3.33 9.11
N ARG A 68 15.00 -2.53 9.67
CA ARG A 68 15.34 -2.63 11.10
C ARG A 68 14.15 -2.35 12.01
N ASP A 69 13.30 -1.37 11.69
CA ASP A 69 12.07 -1.11 12.43
C ASP A 69 11.10 -2.29 12.37
N HIS A 70 10.92 -2.89 11.18
CA HIS A 70 10.13 -4.11 10.99
C HIS A 70 10.64 -5.26 11.86
N GLU A 71 11.97 -5.48 11.92
CA GLU A 71 12.55 -6.52 12.80
C GLU A 71 12.25 -6.28 14.28
N GLN A 72 12.30 -5.01 14.72
CA GLN A 72 12.04 -4.62 16.11
C GLN A 72 10.57 -4.73 16.49
N ARG A 73 9.65 -4.47 15.55
CA ARG A 73 8.20 -4.59 15.76
C ARG A 73 7.71 -6.04 15.68
N GLY A 74 8.52 -6.95 15.15
CA GLY A 74 8.26 -8.39 15.11
C GLY A 74 7.94 -8.89 13.69
N LYS A 75 8.69 -9.89 13.24
CA LYS A 75 8.60 -10.43 11.88
C LYS A 75 7.31 -11.22 11.57
N ASP A 76 6.55 -11.57 12.60
CA ASP A 76 5.25 -12.25 12.47
C ASP A 76 4.10 -11.28 12.17
N VAL A 77 4.38 -9.97 12.20
CA VAL A 77 3.45 -8.90 11.82
C VAL A 77 3.78 -8.42 10.42
N PHE A 78 2.77 -8.36 9.55
CA PHE A 78 2.92 -7.75 8.24
C PHE A 78 2.95 -6.23 8.38
N HIS A 79 4.12 -5.62 8.26
CA HIS A 79 4.28 -4.17 8.31
C HIS A 79 4.22 -3.57 6.91
N PHE A 80 3.38 -2.55 6.73
CA PHE A 80 3.18 -1.88 5.46
C PHE A 80 3.48 -0.37 5.59
N TYR A 81 4.59 0.08 5.04
CA TYR A 81 5.10 1.44 5.19
C TYR A 81 4.65 2.35 4.05
N LEU A 82 3.95 3.43 4.38
CA LEU A 82 3.54 4.47 3.45
C LEU A 82 4.55 5.62 3.56
N THR A 83 5.52 5.65 2.66
CA THR A 83 6.76 6.43 2.82
C THR A 83 6.74 7.75 2.05
N HIS A 84 7.41 8.78 2.57
CA HIS A 84 7.60 10.07 1.87
C HIS A 84 8.86 10.10 0.98
N PHE A 85 9.50 8.94 0.78
CA PHE A 85 10.70 8.79 -0.04
C PHE A 85 10.61 7.52 -0.88
N LYS A 86 11.27 7.50 -2.04
CA LYS A 86 11.29 6.32 -2.91
C LYS A 86 12.31 5.30 -2.41
N PRO A 87 12.05 3.99 -2.54
CA PRO A 87 13.09 2.98 -2.36
C PRO A 87 14.22 3.23 -3.37
N TRP A 88 15.47 3.11 -2.94
CA TRP A 88 16.63 3.36 -3.81
C TRP A 88 16.83 2.28 -4.87
N TRP A 89 16.29 1.08 -4.65
CA TRP A 89 16.15 0.05 -5.65
C TRP A 89 14.72 -0.50 -5.57
N THR A 90 14.08 -0.64 -6.72
CA THR A 90 12.82 -1.38 -6.87
C THR A 90 12.87 -2.06 -8.22
N ASP A 91 12.42 -3.30 -8.28
CA ASP A 91 12.18 -4.06 -9.51
C ASP A 91 10.79 -3.78 -10.11
N CYS A 92 9.99 -2.93 -9.45
CA CYS A 92 8.63 -2.57 -9.84
C CYS A 92 8.52 -1.12 -10.34
N THR A 93 7.76 -0.91 -11.41
CA THR A 93 7.39 0.43 -11.90
C THR A 93 6.41 1.17 -10.99
N CYS A 94 5.89 0.48 -9.97
CA CYS A 94 4.96 1.00 -8.97
C CYS A 94 5.64 1.79 -7.84
N GLU A 95 6.98 1.91 -7.84
CA GLU A 95 7.75 2.62 -6.80
C GLU A 95 7.51 2.06 -5.38
N GLY A 96 7.20 0.77 -5.29
CA GLY A 96 7.08 0.01 -4.06
C GLY A 96 8.19 -1.03 -3.90
N TYR A 97 8.21 -1.68 -2.74
CA TYR A 97 9.10 -2.79 -2.43
C TYR A 97 8.40 -3.74 -1.47
N HIS A 98 8.50 -5.04 -1.75
CA HIS A 98 7.97 -6.08 -0.89
C HIS A 98 9.04 -7.09 -0.48
N ALA A 99 8.84 -7.66 0.70
CA ALA A 99 9.49 -8.86 1.20
C ALA A 99 8.50 -9.60 2.12
N GLU A 100 8.90 -10.75 2.67
CA GLU A 100 8.04 -11.49 3.60
C GLU A 100 7.59 -10.62 4.78
N ASN A 101 6.27 -10.49 4.98
CA ASN A 101 5.65 -9.64 6.00
C ASN A 101 6.13 -8.18 5.98
N PHE A 102 6.63 -7.69 4.85
CA PHE A 102 7.11 -6.32 4.68
C PHE A 102 6.63 -5.76 3.34
N GLY A 103 5.96 -4.61 3.38
CA GLY A 103 5.60 -3.86 2.19
C GLY A 103 5.95 -2.40 2.40
N MET A 104 6.38 -1.72 1.34
CA MET A 104 6.49 -0.27 1.35
C MET A 104 6.11 0.31 0.01
N VAL A 105 5.54 1.51 0.04
CA VAL A 105 5.22 2.29 -1.17
C VAL A 105 5.67 3.72 -0.96
N PHE A 106 6.06 4.38 -2.05
CA PHE A 106 6.17 5.83 -2.05
C PHE A 106 4.77 6.45 -2.06
N TRP A 107 4.37 7.04 -0.93
CA TRP A 107 3.10 7.72 -0.77
C TRP A 107 3.14 9.10 -1.43
N GLN A 108 2.32 9.27 -2.46
CA GLN A 108 2.18 10.51 -3.21
C GLN A 108 1.23 11.49 -2.51
N THR A 109 1.75 12.65 -2.15
CA THR A 109 0.97 13.75 -1.58
C THR A 109 0.19 14.50 -2.67
N PRO A 110 -1.13 14.69 -2.52
CA PRO A 110 -1.92 15.44 -3.49
C PRO A 110 -1.50 16.91 -3.53
N LYS A 111 -1.56 17.52 -4.71
CA LYS A 111 -1.27 18.96 -4.89
C LYS A 111 -2.41 19.84 -4.35
N GLU A 112 -3.63 19.36 -4.49
CA GLU A 112 -4.83 20.02 -4.00
C GLU A 112 -5.25 19.43 -2.66
N SER A 113 -5.65 20.29 -1.74
CA SER A 113 -6.13 19.84 -0.43
C SER A 113 -7.38 18.98 -0.59
N ASN A 114 -7.44 17.88 0.15
CA ASN A 114 -8.59 16.98 0.23
C ASN A 114 -8.93 16.20 -1.06
N ASP A 115 -7.98 16.02 -1.97
CA ASP A 115 -8.19 15.24 -3.20
C ASP A 115 -8.13 13.71 -2.92
N THR A 116 -9.27 13.17 -2.51
CA THR A 116 -9.42 11.73 -2.25
C THR A 116 -9.28 10.87 -3.52
N LEU A 117 -9.62 11.42 -4.69
CA LEU A 117 -9.53 10.69 -5.95
C LEU A 117 -8.06 10.48 -6.31
N TYR A 118 -7.23 11.51 -6.18
CA TYR A 118 -5.78 11.39 -6.36
C TYR A 118 -5.17 10.35 -5.41
N LEU A 119 -5.58 10.34 -4.14
CA LEU A 119 -5.11 9.34 -3.18
C LEU A 119 -5.53 7.92 -3.60
N ALA A 120 -6.75 7.74 -4.09
CA ALA A 120 -7.21 6.46 -4.61
C ALA A 120 -6.38 6.01 -5.82
N GLU A 121 -6.22 6.88 -6.82
CA GLU A 121 -5.56 6.56 -8.08
C GLU A 121 -4.06 6.33 -7.95
N LYS A 122 -3.37 7.07 -7.08
CA LYS A 122 -1.91 7.03 -6.95
C LYS A 122 -1.41 6.15 -5.82
N ASN A 123 -2.13 6.11 -4.70
CA ASN A 123 -1.68 5.39 -3.53
C ASN A 123 -2.43 4.08 -3.33
N CYS A 124 -3.76 4.08 -3.43
CA CYS A 124 -4.54 2.85 -3.21
C CYS A 124 -4.19 1.78 -4.27
N THR A 125 -4.11 2.14 -5.54
CA THR A 125 -3.67 1.21 -6.60
C THR A 125 -2.30 0.58 -6.30
N THR A 126 -1.32 1.40 -5.90
CA THR A 126 0.04 0.96 -5.53
C THR A 126 0.06 0.11 -4.25
N VAL A 127 -0.75 0.46 -3.24
CA VAL A 127 -0.87 -0.36 -2.03
C VAL A 127 -1.45 -1.73 -2.37
N SER A 128 -2.48 -1.79 -3.24
CA SER A 128 -3.02 -3.07 -3.67
C SER A 128 -2.00 -3.92 -4.42
N HIS A 129 -1.14 -3.31 -5.23
CA HIS A 129 -0.06 -3.99 -5.94
C HIS A 129 0.85 -4.75 -4.97
N GLU A 130 1.40 -4.06 -3.97
CA GLU A 130 2.32 -4.67 -3.00
C GLU A 130 1.61 -5.69 -2.10
N LEU A 131 0.35 -5.45 -1.73
CA LEU A 131 -0.44 -6.43 -0.97
C LEU A 131 -0.64 -7.73 -1.76
N ILE A 132 -0.87 -7.64 -3.07
CA ILE A 132 -1.08 -8.84 -3.91
C ILE A 132 0.19 -9.68 -3.99
N HIS A 133 1.37 -9.07 -4.09
CA HIS A 133 2.64 -9.82 -4.03
C HIS A 133 2.69 -10.70 -2.79
N GLU A 134 2.39 -10.15 -1.62
CA GLU A 134 2.41 -10.90 -0.38
C GLU A 134 1.30 -11.95 -0.31
N MET A 135 0.09 -11.64 -0.75
CA MET A 135 -1.02 -12.61 -0.73
C MET A 135 -0.74 -13.82 -1.63
N LEU A 136 -0.22 -13.58 -2.84
CA LEU A 136 0.15 -14.65 -3.76
C LEU A 136 1.34 -15.46 -3.23
N ARG A 137 2.32 -14.81 -2.59
CA ARG A 137 3.43 -15.50 -1.91
C ARG A 137 2.93 -16.44 -0.83
N ILE A 138 2.06 -15.97 0.07
CA ILE A 138 1.49 -16.77 1.16
C ILE A 138 0.67 -17.94 0.63
N LYS A 139 -0.06 -17.75 -0.48
CA LYS A 139 -0.80 -18.83 -1.17
C LYS A 139 0.09 -19.83 -1.92
N GLY A 140 1.41 -19.61 -1.99
CA GLY A 140 2.34 -20.48 -2.71
C GLY A 140 2.21 -20.39 -4.23
N HIS A 141 1.66 -19.28 -4.75
CA HIS A 141 1.49 -19.07 -6.19
C HIS A 141 2.86 -18.94 -6.87
N LYS A 142 3.11 -19.79 -7.87
CA LYS A 142 4.39 -19.77 -8.60
C LYS A 142 4.44 -18.55 -9.52
N LYS A 143 5.62 -17.93 -9.62
CA LYS A 143 5.87 -16.75 -10.48
C LYS A 143 5.01 -15.54 -10.14
N PHE A 144 4.53 -15.43 -8.90
CA PHE A 144 3.68 -14.32 -8.46
C PHE A 144 4.21 -12.93 -8.82
N ILE A 145 5.53 -12.71 -8.71
CA ILE A 145 6.16 -11.44 -9.07
C ILE A 145 5.85 -11.06 -10.53
N GLN A 146 6.08 -11.99 -11.47
CA GLN A 146 5.84 -11.76 -12.89
C GLN A 146 4.36 -11.51 -13.16
N ASP A 147 3.48 -12.33 -12.60
CA ASP A 147 2.05 -12.23 -12.86
C ASP A 147 1.48 -10.90 -12.35
N VAL A 148 1.90 -10.45 -11.16
CA VAL A 148 1.51 -9.15 -10.61
C VAL A 148 1.99 -8.01 -11.50
N HIS A 149 3.23 -8.06 -11.96
CA HIS A 149 3.77 -7.04 -12.86
C HIS A 149 3.08 -7.02 -14.23
N ASP A 150 2.70 -8.18 -14.77
CA ASP A 150 1.96 -8.28 -16.03
C ASP A 150 0.56 -7.66 -15.92
N VAL A 151 -0.16 -7.95 -14.83
CA VAL A 151 -1.48 -7.36 -14.57
C VAL A 151 -1.37 -5.85 -14.31
N TRP A 152 -0.36 -5.43 -13.55
CA TRP A 152 -0.08 -4.01 -13.32
C TRP A 152 0.18 -3.25 -14.63
N THR A 153 0.97 -3.86 -15.53
CA THR A 153 1.25 -3.30 -16.85
C THR A 153 -0.02 -3.11 -17.67
N LYS A 154 -0.95 -4.07 -17.64
CA LYS A 154 -2.26 -3.92 -18.31
C LYS A 154 -3.04 -2.72 -17.77
N HIS A 155 -3.02 -2.49 -16.46
CA HIS A 155 -3.66 -1.31 -15.87
C HIS A 155 -3.01 0.00 -16.33
N LEU A 156 -1.67 0.07 -16.34
CA LEU A 156 -0.94 1.28 -16.74
C LEU A 156 -1.15 1.65 -18.21
N PHE A 157 -1.37 0.67 -19.08
CA PHE A 157 -1.59 0.88 -20.52
C PHE A 157 -3.08 0.84 -20.91
N GLU A 158 -3.99 1.05 -19.95
CA GLU A 158 -5.45 1.14 -20.17
C GLU A 158 -6.05 -0.11 -20.85
N GLN A 159 -5.40 -1.26 -20.69
CA GLN A 159 -5.89 -2.55 -21.18
C GLN A 159 -6.80 -3.23 -20.14
N LEU A 160 -6.79 -2.73 -18.91
CA LEU A 160 -7.56 -3.25 -17.78
C LEU A 160 -7.90 -2.12 -16.81
N GLU A 161 -9.16 -1.94 -16.47
CA GLU A 161 -9.57 -0.92 -15.48
C GLU A 161 -9.28 -1.39 -14.05
N PHE A 162 -8.93 -0.45 -13.17
CA PHE A 162 -8.85 -0.72 -11.73
C PHE A 162 -10.24 -1.00 -11.16
N GLU A 163 -10.33 -1.90 -10.17
CA GLU A 163 -11.58 -2.11 -9.44
C GLU A 163 -11.88 -0.90 -8.55
N GLN A 164 -13.11 -0.39 -8.64
CA GLN A 164 -13.56 0.84 -8.00
C GLN A 164 -14.43 0.56 -6.79
N TYR A 165 -14.15 1.21 -5.66
CA TYR A 165 -14.88 1.00 -4.40
C TYR A 165 -15.31 2.32 -3.76
N GLY A 166 -16.54 2.33 -3.23
CA GLY A 166 -17.11 3.45 -2.48
C GLY A 166 -16.63 3.51 -1.03
N GLU A 167 -17.09 4.54 -0.29
CA GLU A 167 -16.79 4.70 1.14
C GLU A 167 -17.40 3.58 2.02
N ASP A 168 -18.43 2.89 1.52
CA ASP A 168 -19.04 1.72 2.15
C ASP A 168 -18.28 0.40 1.87
N PHE A 169 -17.11 0.50 1.23
CA PHE A 169 -16.22 -0.60 0.83
C PHE A 169 -16.82 -1.55 -0.22
N LYS A 170 -17.89 -1.16 -0.91
CA LYS A 170 -18.49 -1.95 -1.99
C LYS A 170 -18.08 -1.42 -3.35
N LYS A 171 -18.17 -2.29 -4.36
CA LYS A 171 -17.96 -1.89 -5.76
C LYS A 171 -18.91 -0.75 -6.15
N THR A 172 -18.41 0.20 -6.93
CA THR A 172 -19.19 1.35 -7.37
C THR A 172 -18.84 1.75 -8.80
N ASP A 173 -19.84 2.23 -9.54
CA ASP A 173 -19.66 2.91 -10.83
C ASP A 173 -19.61 4.45 -10.67
N GLY A 174 -19.75 4.95 -9.43
CA GLY A 174 -19.66 6.36 -9.09
C GLY A 174 -18.24 6.83 -8.82
N LYS A 175 -18.08 8.00 -8.19
CA LYS A 175 -16.76 8.49 -7.78
C LYS A 175 -16.14 7.53 -6.74
N PRO A 176 -14.99 6.89 -7.01
CA PRO A 176 -14.39 5.96 -6.08
C PRO A 176 -13.76 6.67 -4.88
N MET A 177 -13.81 6.01 -3.74
CA MET A 177 -13.02 6.34 -2.55
C MET A 177 -11.72 5.52 -2.50
N PHE A 178 -11.77 4.29 -3.01
CA PHE A 178 -10.64 3.36 -3.07
C PHE A 178 -10.55 2.70 -4.45
N LEU A 179 -9.34 2.37 -4.86
CA LEU A 179 -9.04 1.70 -6.12
C LEU A 179 -8.05 0.56 -5.87
N THR A 180 -8.26 -0.57 -6.53
CA THR A 180 -7.35 -1.73 -6.44
C THR A 180 -7.08 -2.33 -7.80
N MET A 181 -5.97 -3.05 -7.94
CA MET A 181 -5.76 -3.93 -9.09
C MET A 181 -6.89 -4.96 -9.21
N ASP A 182 -7.20 -5.36 -10.44
CA ASP A 182 -8.18 -6.39 -10.71
C ASP A 182 -7.61 -7.77 -10.39
N THR A 183 -8.14 -8.35 -9.32
CA THR A 183 -7.71 -9.63 -8.77
C THR A 183 -8.18 -10.84 -9.57
N THR A 184 -9.15 -10.68 -10.48
CA THR A 184 -9.69 -11.78 -11.30
C THR A 184 -8.65 -12.35 -12.27
N GLN A 185 -7.60 -11.59 -12.56
CA GLN A 185 -6.51 -12.00 -13.45
C GLN A 185 -5.57 -13.05 -12.85
N PHE A 186 -5.61 -13.29 -11.53
CA PHE A 186 -4.64 -14.14 -10.84
C PHE A 186 -5.10 -15.60 -10.64
N ASN A 187 -6.25 -16.01 -11.18
CA ASN A 187 -6.79 -17.38 -11.04
C ASN A 187 -6.76 -17.90 -9.59
N LEU A 188 -7.20 -17.07 -8.65
CA LEU A 188 -7.24 -17.39 -7.23
C LEU A 188 -8.28 -18.50 -6.99
N GLN A 189 -7.83 -19.76 -6.96
CA GLN A 189 -8.63 -20.92 -6.55
C GLN A 189 -8.63 -21.09 -5.03
#